data_AF-A0A1S3R5H5-F1
#
_entry.id   AF-A0A1S3R5H5-F1
#
_cell.length_a   1.000
_cell.length_b   1.000
_cell.length_c   1.000
_cell.angle_alpha   90.00
_cell.angle_beta   90.00
_cell.angle_gamma   90.00
#
_symmetry.space_group_name_H-M   'P 1'
#
loop_
_entity.id
_entity.type
_entity.pdbx_description
1 polymer ?
#
loop_
_entity_poly.entity_id
_entity_poly.type
_entity_poly.pdbx_seq_one_letter_code
_entity_poly.pdbx_strand_id
1 'polypeptide(L)'
;GLLHWSQSSSETSPSLEVEISSYVLLASLSASSRSTSDLGYASRIVRWLVRQQNAYGGFSSTQDTVVALQALALYSTRVFSRGGASTVTLRSPSGERCLFHVNQNNKLLYQERALQDTEGKYSVEVKGSACASVQVVLHYNVPTPTRSTTLSIQVTPEVDCNIKSLRPRVTLKLQSR
;
A
#
# COMPACT_ATOMS: atom_id res chain seq x y z
N GLY A 1 12.79 -7.32 13.05
CA GLY A 1 12.02 -7.74 11.86
C GLY A 1 10.67 -7.05 11.82
N LEU A 2 9.96 -7.16 10.69
CA LEU A 2 8.57 -6.71 10.56
C LEU A 2 7.63 -7.56 11.44
N LEU A 3 6.42 -7.08 11.70
CA LEU A 3 5.41 -7.80 12.48
C LEU A 3 4.02 -7.54 11.88
N HIS A 4 3.22 -8.60 11.73
CA HIS A 4 1.85 -8.55 11.20
C HIS A 4 1.11 -9.82 11.62
N TRP A 5 -0.21 -9.82 11.42
CA TRP A 5 -1.10 -10.95 11.68
C TRP A 5 -1.85 -11.32 10.41
N SER A 6 -1.97 -12.61 10.19
CA SER A 6 -2.72 -13.21 9.09
C SER A 6 -3.58 -14.35 9.60
N GLN A 7 -4.60 -14.71 8.83
CA GLN A 7 -5.43 -15.86 9.12
C GLN A 7 -4.69 -17.14 8.71
N SER A 8 -4.80 -18.20 9.52
CA SER A 8 -4.16 -19.50 9.24
C SER A 8 -4.86 -20.35 8.17
N SER A 9 -5.93 -19.85 7.55
CA SER A 9 -6.65 -20.54 6.47
C SER A 9 -5.81 -20.60 5.19
N SER A 10 -6.11 -21.58 4.32
CA SER A 10 -5.49 -21.68 2.99
C SER A 10 -5.81 -20.48 2.09
N GLU A 11 -6.89 -19.76 2.38
CA GLU A 11 -7.24 -18.50 1.73
C GLU A 11 -6.68 -17.34 2.55
N THR A 12 -5.67 -16.67 2.01
CA THR A 12 -5.07 -15.46 2.58
C THR A 12 -5.57 -14.25 1.79
N SER A 13 -6.07 -13.23 2.49
CA SER A 13 -6.47 -11.95 1.88
C SER A 13 -5.55 -10.83 2.36
N PRO A 14 -4.82 -10.14 1.47
CA PRO A 14 -3.97 -9.01 1.85
C PRO A 14 -4.73 -7.93 2.64
N SER A 15 -6.00 -7.69 2.25
CA SER A 15 -6.86 -6.74 2.95
C SER A 15 -7.15 -7.16 4.39
N LEU A 16 -7.36 -8.46 4.63
CA LEU A 16 -7.66 -8.96 5.97
C LEU A 16 -6.43 -8.88 6.88
N GLU A 17 -5.23 -9.16 6.36
CA GLU A 17 -3.99 -9.04 7.13
C GLU A 17 -3.72 -7.59 7.57
N VAL A 18 -3.97 -6.63 6.68
CA VAL A 18 -3.87 -5.20 6.98
C VAL A 18 -4.87 -4.81 8.06
N GLU A 19 -6.12 -5.25 7.93
CA GLU A 19 -7.18 -4.94 8.90
C GLU A 19 -6.86 -5.49 10.30
N ILE A 20 -6.54 -6.79 10.41
CA ILE A 20 -6.22 -7.43 11.69
C ILE A 20 -5.00 -6.76 12.32
N SER A 21 -3.93 -6.56 11.56
CA SER A 21 -2.70 -5.93 12.06
C SER A 21 -2.94 -4.50 12.54
N SER A 22 -3.85 -3.78 11.89
CA SER A 22 -4.24 -2.42 12.28
C SER A 22 -5.01 -2.38 13.58
N TYR A 23 -5.94 -3.33 13.81
CA TYR A 23 -6.60 -3.47 15.11
C TYR A 23 -5.63 -3.84 16.22
N VAL A 24 -4.68 -4.74 15.97
CA VAL A 24 -3.64 -5.07 16.96
C VAL A 24 -2.79 -3.85 17.29
N LEU A 25 -2.45 -3.02 16.30
CA LEU A 25 -1.74 -1.75 16.53
C LEU A 25 -2.58 -0.77 17.37
N LEU A 26 -3.88 -0.61 17.07
CA LEU A 26 -4.77 0.23 17.87
C LEU A 26 -4.85 -0.26 19.32
N ALA A 27 -5.03 -1.57 19.52
CA ALA A 27 -5.03 -2.19 20.83
C ALA A 27 -3.71 -1.96 21.57
N SER A 28 -2.56 -2.18 20.91
CA SER A 28 -1.25 -1.96 21.54
C SER A 28 -1.02 -0.49 21.92
N LEU A 29 -1.64 0.46 21.21
CA LEU A 29 -1.54 1.89 21.49
C LEU A 29 -2.58 2.41 22.49
N SER A 30 -3.57 1.61 22.88
CA SER A 30 -4.64 2.01 23.80
C SER A 30 -4.18 2.14 25.27
N ALA A 31 -3.12 1.43 25.67
CA ALA A 31 -2.62 1.46 27.04
C ALA A 31 -2.04 2.84 27.43
N SER A 32 -2.35 3.28 28.66
CA SER A 32 -2.01 4.61 29.19
C SER A 32 -0.54 4.77 29.57
N SER A 33 0.11 3.71 30.09
CA SER A 33 1.53 3.70 30.43
C SER A 33 2.35 3.17 29.27
N ARG A 34 3.34 3.94 28.80
CA ARG A 34 4.19 3.54 27.65
C ARG A 34 5.59 3.23 28.11
N SER A 35 6.02 2.00 27.87
CA SER A 35 7.43 1.66 27.85
C SER A 35 8.02 1.92 26.47
N THR A 36 9.34 2.12 26.39
CA THR A 36 10.05 2.19 25.10
C THR A 36 9.88 0.88 24.31
N SER A 37 9.71 -0.24 25.01
CA SER A 37 9.40 -1.54 24.41
C SER A 37 8.07 -1.56 23.67
N ASP A 38 7.02 -0.91 24.17
CA ASP A 38 5.71 -0.89 23.52
C ASP A 38 5.75 -0.11 22.20
N LEU A 39 6.45 1.02 22.19
CA LEU A 39 6.68 1.79 20.95
C LEU A 39 7.58 1.02 19.97
N GLY A 40 8.55 0.26 20.48
CA GLY A 40 9.36 -0.65 19.68
C GLY A 40 8.51 -1.75 19.01
N TYR A 41 7.58 -2.36 19.76
CA TYR A 41 6.63 -3.34 19.23
C TYR A 41 5.73 -2.73 18.16
N ALA A 42 5.06 -1.61 18.45
CA ALA A 42 4.19 -0.89 17.53
C ALA A 42 4.94 -0.47 16.25
N SER A 43 6.20 -0.02 16.36
CA SER A 43 7.01 0.39 15.22
C SER A 43 7.22 -0.74 14.19
N ARG A 44 7.26 -2.00 14.64
CA ARG A 44 7.42 -3.16 13.75
C ARG A 44 6.16 -3.41 12.92
N ILE A 45 4.99 -3.13 13.49
CA ILE A 45 3.69 -3.24 12.81
C ILE A 45 3.54 -2.09 11.80
N VAL A 46 3.82 -0.85 12.24
CA VAL A 46 3.77 0.35 11.38
C VAL A 46 4.68 0.20 10.16
N ARG A 47 5.91 -0.29 10.34
CA ARG A 47 6.85 -0.53 9.23
C ARG A 47 6.35 -1.59 8.25
N TRP A 48 5.53 -2.54 8.70
CA TRP A 48 4.90 -3.51 7.80
C TRP A 48 3.71 -2.89 7.08
N LEU A 49 2.81 -2.18 7.79
CA LEU A 49 1.65 -1.50 7.21
C LEU A 49 2.05 -0.49 6.13
N VAL A 50 3.04 0.36 6.37
CA VAL A 50 3.52 1.34 5.39
C VAL A 50 4.02 0.67 4.09
N ARG A 51 4.49 -0.59 4.16
CA ARG A 51 4.89 -1.35 2.97
C ARG A 51 3.71 -1.92 2.18
N GLN A 52 2.54 -2.08 2.80
CA GLN A 52 1.32 -2.52 2.13
C GLN A 52 0.55 -1.36 1.49
N GLN A 53 0.93 -0.12 1.79
CA GLN A 53 0.28 1.07 1.26
C GLN A 53 0.55 1.20 -0.25
N ASN A 54 -0.50 1.48 -1.01
CA ASN A 54 -0.41 1.71 -2.44
C ASN A 54 0.11 3.13 -2.76
N ALA A 55 0.33 3.42 -4.04
CA ALA A 55 0.89 4.71 -4.50
C ALA A 55 0.02 5.94 -4.16
N TYR A 56 -1.26 5.73 -3.89
CA TYR A 56 -2.23 6.79 -3.58
C TYR A 56 -2.47 6.95 -2.08
N GLY A 57 -1.72 6.23 -1.25
CA GLY A 57 -1.87 6.27 0.21
C GLY A 57 -2.99 5.40 0.77
N GLY A 58 -3.63 4.56 -0.03
CA GLY A 58 -4.65 3.60 0.41
C GLY A 58 -4.11 2.17 0.54
N PHE A 59 -5.00 1.23 0.83
CA PHE A 59 -4.74 -0.21 0.88
C PHE A 59 -5.62 -0.95 -0.14
N SER A 60 -5.90 -2.24 0.07
CA SER A 60 -6.56 -3.09 -0.92
C SER A 60 -8.08 -2.96 -0.92
N SER A 61 -8.69 -2.55 0.21
CA SER A 61 -10.13 -2.34 0.32
C SER A 61 -10.47 -1.04 1.06
N THR A 62 -11.74 -0.77 1.32
CA THR A 62 -12.15 0.42 2.08
C THR A 62 -11.91 0.22 3.57
N GLN A 63 -12.24 -0.98 4.09
CA GLN A 63 -12.22 -1.24 5.53
C GLN A 63 -10.79 -1.28 6.07
N ASP A 64 -9.90 -1.98 5.37
CA ASP A 64 -8.48 -2.03 5.74
C ASP A 64 -7.83 -0.63 5.68
N THR A 65 -8.21 0.18 4.70
CA THR A 65 -7.70 1.54 4.52
C THR A 65 -8.10 2.44 5.68
N VAL A 66 -9.40 2.44 6.06
CA VAL A 66 -9.88 3.30 7.15
C VAL A 66 -9.19 2.94 8.47
N VAL A 67 -9.16 1.65 8.82
CA VAL A 67 -8.59 1.19 10.10
C VAL A 67 -7.07 1.38 10.13
N ALA A 68 -6.37 1.09 9.03
CA ALA A 68 -4.93 1.29 8.94
C ALA A 68 -4.54 2.77 9.06
N LEU A 69 -5.24 3.67 8.35
CA LEU A 69 -4.98 5.11 8.45
C LEU A 69 -5.26 5.64 9.86
N GLN A 70 -6.31 5.16 10.52
CA GLN A 70 -6.59 5.50 11.92
C GLN A 70 -5.46 5.05 12.84
N ALA A 71 -4.99 3.81 12.69
CA ALA A 71 -3.91 3.25 13.51
C ALA A 71 -2.57 3.98 13.29
N LEU A 72 -2.23 4.28 12.03
CA LEU A 72 -1.03 5.03 11.65
C LEU A 72 -1.08 6.47 12.17
N ALA A 73 -2.25 7.13 12.08
CA ALA A 73 -2.45 8.47 12.64
C ALA A 73 -2.27 8.47 14.16
N LEU A 74 -2.89 7.53 14.87
CA LEU A 74 -2.73 7.40 16.31
C LEU A 74 -1.26 7.16 16.68
N TYR A 75 -0.57 6.24 16.01
CA TYR A 75 0.86 6.01 16.22
C TYR A 75 1.68 7.29 16.02
N SER A 76 1.41 8.02 14.94
CA SER A 76 2.08 9.29 14.63
C SER A 76 1.95 10.30 15.78
N THR A 77 0.77 10.41 16.42
CA THR A 77 0.60 11.28 17.60
C THR A 77 1.46 10.86 18.79
N ARG A 78 1.82 9.58 18.91
CA ARG A 78 2.61 9.03 20.03
C ARG A 78 4.11 9.20 19.83
N VAL A 79 4.58 9.17 18.59
CA VAL A 79 6.02 9.30 18.25
C VAL A 79 6.38 10.68 17.72
N PHE A 80 5.42 11.60 17.66
CA PHE A 80 5.62 12.94 17.13
C PHE A 80 6.73 13.68 17.88
N SER A 81 7.63 14.28 17.11
CA SER A 81 8.64 15.21 17.61
C SER A 81 8.55 16.55 16.88
N ARG A 82 8.77 17.64 17.61
CA ARG A 82 8.73 19.02 17.09
C ARG A 82 10.01 19.43 16.35
N GLY A 83 11.06 18.63 16.40
CA GLY A 83 12.39 18.98 15.91
C GLY A 83 12.94 17.94 14.95
N GLY A 84 14.08 18.27 14.36
CA GLY A 84 14.82 17.39 13.46
C GLY A 84 14.67 17.75 11.99
N ALA A 85 15.68 17.32 11.24
CA ALA A 85 15.74 17.39 9.80
C ALA A 85 16.49 16.15 9.30
N SER A 86 16.10 15.67 8.12
CA SER A 86 16.75 14.56 7.45
C SER A 86 16.86 14.82 5.96
N THR A 87 17.96 14.37 5.38
CA THR A 87 18.16 14.33 3.94
C THR A 87 18.09 12.88 3.49
N VAL A 88 17.15 12.60 2.59
CA VAL A 88 17.03 11.31 1.91
C VAL A 88 17.77 11.44 0.58
N THR A 89 18.78 10.60 0.38
CA THR A 89 19.52 10.47 -0.86
C THR A 89 19.13 9.16 -1.52
N LEU A 90 18.57 9.24 -2.72
CA LEU A 90 18.33 8.09 -3.58
C LEU A 90 19.38 8.08 -4.69
N ARG A 91 20.04 6.93 -4.91
CA ARG A 91 20.97 6.73 -6.02
C ARG A 91 20.40 5.70 -6.99
N SER A 92 20.35 6.06 -8.25
CA SER A 92 19.91 5.18 -9.33
C SER A 92 21.03 4.26 -9.81
N PRO A 93 20.69 3.20 -10.55
CA PRO A 93 21.66 2.33 -11.23
C PRO A 93 22.58 3.09 -12.19
N SER A 94 22.07 4.09 -12.92
CA SER A 94 22.84 4.94 -13.84
C SER A 94 23.76 5.95 -13.13
N GLY A 95 23.69 6.04 -11.79
CA GLY A 95 24.47 6.98 -10.99
C GLY A 95 23.79 8.34 -10.76
N GLU A 96 22.56 8.52 -11.24
CA GLU A 96 21.75 9.69 -10.90
C GLU A 96 21.50 9.74 -9.39
N ARG A 97 21.53 10.95 -8.83
CA ARG A 97 21.30 11.19 -7.41
C ARG A 97 20.10 12.12 -7.23
N CYS A 98 19.04 11.60 -6.59
CA CYS A 98 17.90 12.41 -6.16
C CYS A 98 17.99 12.72 -4.66
N LEU A 99 17.69 13.96 -4.30
CA LEU A 99 17.76 14.46 -2.93
C LEU A 99 16.39 14.97 -2.49
N PHE A 100 15.96 14.53 -1.30
CA PHE A 100 14.78 15.04 -0.63
C PHE A 100 15.17 15.56 0.74
N HIS A 101 14.80 16.81 1.03
CA HIS A 101 15.04 17.43 2.32
C HIS A 101 13.73 17.47 3.11
N VAL A 102 13.75 16.86 4.30
CA VAL A 102 12.63 16.82 5.23
C VAL A 102 13.03 17.61 6.47
N ASN A 103 12.31 18.67 6.79
CA ASN A 103 12.52 19.56 7.92
C ASN A 103 11.17 19.99 8.51
N GLN A 104 11.18 20.81 9.56
CA GLN A 104 9.96 21.19 10.26
C GLN A 104 8.93 21.92 9.39
N ASN A 105 9.38 22.66 8.38
CA ASN A 105 8.51 23.47 7.53
C ASN A 105 7.85 22.65 6.43
N ASN A 106 8.42 21.49 6.06
CA ASN A 106 7.93 20.67 4.95
C ASN A 106 7.68 19.20 5.32
N LYS A 107 7.71 18.82 6.61
CA LYS A 107 7.51 17.44 7.05
C LYS A 107 6.15 16.83 6.72
N LEU A 108 5.15 17.66 6.42
CA LEU A 108 3.82 17.23 5.96
C LEU A 108 3.62 17.40 4.45
N LEU A 109 4.63 17.93 3.75
CA LEU A 109 4.57 18.13 2.30
C LEU A 109 4.96 16.83 1.60
N TYR A 110 4.09 16.35 0.73
CA TYR A 110 4.40 15.27 -0.19
C TYR A 110 5.43 15.73 -1.24
N GLN A 111 6.44 14.89 -1.48
CA GLN A 111 7.50 15.16 -2.43
C GLN A 111 7.72 13.92 -3.31
N GLU A 112 7.76 14.10 -4.62
CA GLU A 112 7.99 13.03 -5.59
C GLU A 112 8.95 13.43 -6.70
N ARG A 113 9.59 12.42 -7.30
CA ARG A 113 10.43 12.53 -8.50
C ARG A 113 10.24 11.30 -9.36
N ALA A 114 10.10 11.50 -10.66
CA ALA A 114 10.19 10.43 -11.62
C ALA A 114 11.63 9.91 -11.67
N LEU A 115 11.79 8.59 -11.61
CA LEU A 115 13.09 7.93 -11.72
C LEU A 115 13.24 7.44 -13.16
N GLN A 116 14.39 7.70 -13.78
CA GLN A 116 14.63 7.38 -15.19
C GLN A 116 14.86 5.89 -15.42
N ASP A 117 15.61 5.22 -14.54
CA ASP A 117 15.93 3.80 -14.71
C ASP A 117 14.74 2.93 -14.25
N THR A 118 14.11 2.20 -15.16
CA THR A 118 13.01 1.29 -14.81
C THR A 118 13.48 -0.03 -14.18
N GLU A 119 14.77 -0.34 -14.33
CA GLU A 119 15.39 -1.59 -13.88
C GLU A 119 16.67 -1.34 -13.09
N GLY A 120 17.02 -2.28 -12.22
CA GLY A 120 18.27 -2.25 -11.46
C GLY A 120 18.08 -1.96 -9.96
N LYS A 121 19.21 -1.81 -9.27
CA LYS A 121 19.23 -1.63 -7.81
C LYS A 121 19.33 -0.16 -7.45
N TYR A 122 18.29 0.34 -6.80
CA TYR A 122 18.29 1.63 -6.16
C TYR A 122 18.83 1.53 -4.73
N SER A 123 19.62 2.53 -4.32
CA SER A 123 20.04 2.66 -2.92
C SER A 123 19.42 3.90 -2.29
N VAL A 124 18.91 3.76 -1.06
CA VAL A 124 18.34 4.85 -0.29
C VAL A 124 19.17 5.03 0.98
N GLU A 125 19.69 6.23 1.16
CA GLU A 125 20.50 6.64 2.31
C GLU A 125 19.80 7.80 3.00
N VAL A 126 19.64 7.73 4.32
CA VAL A 126 19.03 8.80 5.11
C VAL A 126 20.04 9.30 6.13
N LYS A 127 20.27 10.62 6.15
CA LYS A 127 21.11 11.27 7.16
C LYS A 127 20.31 12.35 7.88
N GLY A 128 20.32 12.31 9.20
CA GLY A 128 19.65 13.30 10.05
C GLY A 128 18.99 12.68 11.26
N SER A 129 18.10 13.45 11.89
CA SER A 129 17.42 13.09 13.13
C SER A 129 15.91 12.97 13.00
N ALA A 130 15.35 13.32 11.83
CA ALA A 130 13.92 13.17 11.55
C ALA A 130 13.62 11.82 10.84
N CYS A 131 12.48 11.22 11.17
CA CYS A 131 11.97 10.08 10.42
C CYS A 131 11.35 10.56 9.09
N ALA A 132 11.55 9.79 8.02
CA ALA A 132 10.88 10.00 6.73
C ALA A 132 10.29 8.68 6.25
N SER A 133 9.07 8.73 5.70
CA SER A 133 8.50 7.62 4.93
C SER A 133 8.95 7.76 3.48
N VAL A 134 9.43 6.67 2.90
CA VAL A 134 9.92 6.63 1.51
C VAL A 134 9.21 5.50 0.80
N GLN A 135 8.62 5.79 -0.35
CA GLN A 135 7.95 4.83 -1.20
C GLN A 135 8.54 4.91 -2.61
N VAL A 136 8.71 3.75 -3.23
CA VAL A 136 9.11 3.63 -4.64
C VAL A 136 8.00 2.88 -5.34
N VAL A 137 7.50 3.45 -6.43
CA VAL A 137 6.33 2.94 -7.15
C VAL A 137 6.72 2.66 -8.60
N LEU A 138 6.40 1.46 -9.09
CA LEU A 138 6.57 1.06 -10.47
C LEU A 138 5.19 0.77 -11.07
N HIS A 139 4.88 1.43 -12.19
CA HIS A 139 3.68 1.17 -12.97
C HIS A 139 4.07 0.48 -14.28
N TYR A 140 3.45 -0.66 -14.57
CA TYR A 140 3.68 -1.42 -15.80
C TYR A 140 2.43 -2.21 -16.17
N ASN A 141 2.30 -2.54 -17.46
CA ASN A 141 1.21 -3.36 -17.96
C ASN A 141 1.55 -4.84 -17.75
N VAL A 142 0.58 -5.60 -17.24
CA VAL A 142 0.66 -7.07 -17.13
C VAL A 142 -0.34 -7.71 -18.10
N PRO A 143 -0.02 -8.89 -18.67
CA PRO A 143 -0.99 -9.65 -19.44
C PRO A 143 -2.23 -9.98 -18.60
N THR A 144 -3.41 -9.93 -19.21
CA THR A 144 -4.65 -10.31 -18.54
C THR A 144 -4.57 -11.75 -18.01
N PRO A 145 -4.86 -11.99 -16.72
CA PRO A 145 -4.86 -13.34 -16.17
C PRO A 145 -5.82 -14.25 -16.95
N THR A 146 -5.36 -15.45 -17.32
CA THR A 146 -6.16 -16.40 -18.11
C THR A 146 -7.19 -17.17 -17.28
N ARG A 147 -7.11 -17.10 -15.95
CA ARG A 147 -8.01 -17.80 -15.02
C ARG A 147 -8.30 -16.94 -13.79
N SER A 148 -9.57 -16.85 -13.43
CA SER A 148 -10.05 -16.36 -12.14
C SER A 148 -10.34 -17.56 -11.25
N THR A 149 -9.84 -17.56 -10.02
CA THR A 149 -10.11 -18.61 -9.02
C THR A 149 -11.33 -18.28 -8.16
N THR A 150 -11.76 -17.02 -8.13
CA THR A 150 -12.85 -16.53 -7.26
C THR A 150 -14.22 -16.66 -7.92
N LEU A 151 -14.29 -16.34 -9.21
CA LEU A 151 -15.54 -16.34 -9.98
C LEU A 151 -15.29 -16.82 -11.40
N SER A 152 -16.05 -17.81 -11.85
CA SER A 152 -16.03 -18.31 -13.24
C SER A 152 -17.21 -17.73 -13.99
N ILE A 153 -16.96 -16.84 -14.95
CA ILE A 153 -17.98 -16.30 -15.84
C ILE A 153 -17.80 -16.92 -17.23
N GLN A 154 -18.85 -17.55 -17.74
CA GLN A 154 -18.93 -17.91 -19.16
C GLN A 154 -19.83 -16.92 -19.88
N VAL A 155 -19.37 -16.45 -21.04
CA VAL A 155 -20.09 -15.52 -21.90
C VAL A 155 -20.34 -16.21 -23.23
N THR A 156 -21.60 -16.52 -23.55
CA THR A 156 -21.99 -16.97 -24.88
C THR A 156 -22.69 -15.84 -25.63
N PRO A 157 -22.13 -15.36 -26.75
CA PRO A 157 -22.81 -14.38 -27.59
C PRO A 157 -23.87 -15.09 -28.44
N GLU A 158 -25.12 -14.64 -28.34
CA GLU A 158 -26.21 -15.07 -29.21
C GLU A 158 -26.58 -13.93 -30.16
N VAL A 159 -26.60 -14.21 -31.47
CA VAL A 159 -26.96 -13.24 -32.51
C VAL A 159 -28.33 -13.62 -33.07
N ASP A 160 -29.29 -12.71 -33.00
CA ASP A 160 -30.58 -12.87 -33.64
C ASP A 160 -30.55 -12.29 -35.07
N CYS A 161 -30.39 -13.17 -36.05
CA CYS A 161 -30.37 -12.84 -37.48
C CYS A 161 -31.77 -12.76 -38.11
N ASN A 162 -32.85 -13.06 -37.38
CA ASN A 162 -34.22 -13.11 -37.94
C ASN A 162 -34.95 -11.77 -37.89
N ILE A 163 -34.40 -10.77 -37.20
CA ILE A 163 -34.97 -9.43 -37.17
C ILE A 163 -34.45 -8.67 -38.40
N LYS A 164 -35.35 -8.17 -39.27
CA LYS A 164 -35.04 -7.20 -40.35
C LYS A 164 -34.55 -5.82 -39.83
N SER A 165 -33.95 -5.81 -38.64
CA SER A 165 -33.34 -4.64 -38.01
C SER A 165 -31.96 -4.44 -38.62
N LEU A 166 -31.65 -3.20 -39.01
CA LEU A 166 -30.31 -2.81 -39.47
C LEU A 166 -29.22 -2.91 -38.38
N ARG A 167 -29.59 -3.25 -37.13
CA ARG A 167 -28.67 -3.43 -36.01
C ARG A 167 -28.76 -4.85 -35.47
N PRO A 168 -27.69 -5.65 -35.55
CA PRO A 168 -27.61 -6.95 -34.88
C PRO A 168 -27.77 -6.76 -33.37
N ARG A 169 -28.62 -7.57 -32.72
CA ARG A 169 -28.68 -7.67 -31.26
C ARG A 169 -27.78 -8.81 -30.81
N VAL A 170 -26.87 -8.52 -29.89
CA VAL A 170 -26.04 -9.52 -29.20
C VAL A 170 -26.61 -9.69 -27.80
N THR A 171 -27.00 -10.92 -27.46
CA THR A 171 -27.38 -11.30 -26.10
C THR A 171 -26.20 -11.98 -25.43
N LEU A 172 -25.80 -11.49 -24.25
CA LEU A 172 -24.75 -12.10 -23.43
C LEU A 172 -25.42 -12.95 -22.35
N LYS A 173 -25.25 -14.27 -22.40
CA LYS A 173 -25.63 -15.14 -21.27
C LYS A 173 -24.44 -15.28 -20.32
N LEU A 174 -24.64 -14.87 -19.08
CA LEU A 174 -23.66 -14.97 -18.00
C LEU A 174 -24.02 -16.18 -17.14
N GLN A 175 -23.11 -17.15 -17.01
CA GLN A 175 -23.24 -18.26 -16.08
C GLN A 175 -22.10 -18.21 -15.06
N SER A 176 -22.47 -18.17 -13.78
CA SER A 176 -21.57 -18.47 -12.67
C SER A 176 -21.54 -19.98 -12.47
N ARG A 177 -20.38 -20.53 -12.08
CA ARG A 177 -20.34 -21.87 -11.46
C ARG A 177 -21.10 -21.89 -10.15
#